data_AF-A0A537LQM3-F1
#
_entry.id   AF-A0A537LQM3-F1
#
_cell.length_a   1.000
_cell.length_b   1.000
_cell.length_c   1.000
_cell.angle_alpha   90.00
_cell.angle_beta   90.00
_cell.angle_gamma   90.00
#
_symmetry.space_group_name_H-M   'P 1'
#
loop_
_entity.id
_entity.type
_entity.pdbx_description
1 polymer ?
#
loop_
_entity_poly.entity_id
_entity_poly.type
_entity_poly.pdbx_seq_one_letter_code
_entity_poly.pdbx_strand_id
1 'polypeptide(L)'
;MRPDQWLGTRRRLDDLDSDATLEAIGRRYLGAYGPATYRDFATWWGGGTGRGQAKRMMRSLASEIVEVSIEGKPGWMLAKDATQAKKAAAVETVRLLPHFDGYTLHFRPREHLVPTRFAARIFRNQGWISPVLLINGMAAGTWELARTGRNFEVRLQPFAPLRPAFLRKIREEVDRLAHFLGGRVRVTD
;
A
#
# COMPACT_ATOMS: atom_id res chain seq x y z
N MET A 1 -6.73 27.88 -4.77
CA MET A 1 -6.00 27.55 -3.51
C MET A 1 -4.63 28.24 -3.57
N ARG A 2 -4.10 28.77 -2.46
CA ARG A 2 -2.75 29.37 -2.36
C ARG A 2 -1.85 28.51 -1.43
N PRO A 3 -1.31 27.37 -1.91
CA PRO A 3 -0.49 26.48 -1.09
C PRO A 3 0.72 27.18 -0.46
N ASP A 4 1.29 28.15 -1.18
CA ASP A 4 2.42 28.96 -0.77
C ASP A 4 2.16 29.73 0.54
N GLN A 5 0.92 30.21 0.74
CA GLN A 5 0.54 30.92 1.97
C GLN A 5 0.36 29.97 3.16
N TRP A 6 -0.10 28.75 2.91
CA TRP A 6 -0.39 27.76 3.96
C TRP A 6 0.89 27.06 4.44
N LEU A 7 1.78 26.74 3.50
CA LEU A 7 3.02 26.04 3.81
C LEU A 7 4.13 26.99 4.29
N GLY A 8 3.93 28.31 4.20
CA GLY A 8 4.95 29.31 4.55
C GLY A 8 6.20 29.23 3.65
N THR A 9 6.13 28.48 2.54
CA THR A 9 7.28 28.26 1.67
C THR A 9 7.37 29.37 0.63
N ARG A 10 8.51 30.07 0.59
CA ARG A 10 8.83 31.02 -0.50
C ARG A 10 9.32 30.36 -1.79
N ARG A 11 9.64 29.06 -1.75
CA ARG A 11 10.17 28.35 -2.92
C ARG A 11 9.09 28.25 -3.98
N ARG A 12 9.31 28.86 -5.15
CA ARG A 12 8.35 28.73 -6.25
C ARG A 12 8.52 27.34 -6.84
N LEU A 13 7.41 26.74 -7.27
CA LEU A 13 7.44 25.44 -7.95
C LEU A 13 8.31 25.50 -9.22
N ASP A 14 8.38 26.67 -9.85
CA ASP A 14 9.20 26.94 -11.03
C ASP A 14 10.72 26.89 -10.75
N ASP A 15 11.13 26.98 -9.47
CA ASP A 15 12.53 26.87 -9.05
C ASP A 15 12.98 25.41 -8.87
N LEU A 16 12.07 24.44 -9.05
CA LEU A 16 12.38 23.02 -8.91
C LEU A 16 12.88 22.45 -10.23
N ASP A 17 14.04 21.81 -10.19
CA ASP A 17 14.47 20.96 -11.28
C ASP A 17 13.49 19.78 -11.41
N SER A 18 12.78 19.76 -12.55
CA SER A 18 11.80 18.73 -12.88
C SER A 18 12.43 17.34 -12.94
N ASP A 19 13.71 17.26 -13.29
CA ASP A 19 14.42 16.00 -13.46
C ASP A 19 14.78 15.40 -12.09
N ALA A 20 15.43 16.19 -11.25
CA ALA A 20 15.71 15.83 -9.86
C ALA A 20 14.43 15.53 -9.06
N THR A 21 13.35 16.26 -9.32
CA THR A 21 12.05 16.03 -8.67
C THR A 21 11.47 14.67 -9.07
N LEU A 22 11.47 14.35 -10.37
CA LEU A 22 10.96 13.07 -10.87
C LEU A 22 11.77 11.88 -10.32
N GLU A 23 13.09 12.00 -10.20
CA GLU A 23 13.93 11.00 -9.53
C GLU A 23 13.55 10.82 -8.07
N ALA A 24 13.39 11.91 -7.32
CA ALA A 24 13.05 11.86 -5.91
C ALA A 24 11.67 11.20 -5.68
N ILE A 25 10.75 11.35 -6.62
CA ILE A 25 9.45 10.66 -6.62
C ILE A 25 9.64 9.20 -6.98
N GLY A 26 10.41 8.89 -8.02
CA GLY A 26 10.73 7.52 -8.44
C GLY A 26 11.34 6.68 -7.32
N ARG A 27 12.33 7.22 -6.60
CA ARG A 27 12.92 6.56 -5.42
C ARG A 27 11.89 6.27 -4.33
N ARG A 28 11.03 7.24 -4.01
CA ARG A 28 9.97 7.05 -3.00
C ARG A 28 8.94 6.01 -3.44
N TYR A 29 8.55 6.02 -4.71
CA TYR A 29 7.64 5.04 -5.28
C TYR A 29 8.24 3.63 -5.22
N LEU A 30 9.46 3.45 -5.74
CA LEU A 30 10.13 2.14 -5.75
C LEU A 30 10.45 1.64 -4.34
N GLY A 31 10.76 2.53 -3.40
CA GLY A 31 10.96 2.17 -2.00
C GLY A 31 9.67 1.78 -1.26
N ALA A 32 8.50 2.17 -1.76
CA ALA A 32 7.20 1.84 -1.17
C ALA A 32 6.51 0.65 -1.86
N TYR A 33 6.62 0.55 -3.19
CA TYR A 33 5.85 -0.36 -4.03
C TYR A 33 6.72 -1.24 -4.95
N GLY A 34 8.04 -1.13 -4.87
CA GLY A 34 8.94 -2.01 -5.60
C GLY A 34 8.82 -3.46 -5.10
N PRO A 35 9.05 -4.46 -5.97
CA PRO A 35 9.42 -4.34 -7.38
C PRO A 35 8.27 -3.88 -8.29
N ALA A 36 8.54 -2.97 -9.21
CA ALA A 36 7.51 -2.39 -10.08
C ALA A 36 8.03 -2.14 -11.51
N THR A 37 7.13 -2.17 -12.48
CA THR A 37 7.44 -1.79 -13.86
C THR A 37 7.19 -0.29 -14.08
N TYR A 38 7.71 0.26 -15.19
CA TYR A 38 7.36 1.62 -15.60
C TYR A 38 5.85 1.79 -15.85
N ARG A 39 5.12 0.71 -16.17
CA ARG A 39 3.67 0.75 -16.38
C ARG A 39 2.94 0.91 -15.05
N ASP A 40 3.40 0.21 -14.02
CA ASP A 40 2.85 0.32 -12.66
C ASP A 40 3.03 1.75 -12.14
N PHE A 41 4.22 2.34 -12.34
CA PHE A 41 4.45 3.74 -11.99
C PHE A 41 3.54 4.69 -12.78
N ALA A 42 3.40 4.50 -14.10
CA ALA A 42 2.52 5.35 -14.91
C ALA A 42 1.05 5.28 -14.46
N THR A 43 0.57 4.10 -14.08
CA THR A 43 -0.76 3.91 -13.50
C THR A 43 -0.90 4.63 -12.16
N TRP A 44 0.10 4.52 -11.29
CA TRP A 44 0.13 5.24 -10.00
C TRP A 44 0.17 6.76 -10.16
N TRP A 45 0.98 7.27 -11.09
CA TRP A 45 1.25 8.70 -11.28
C TRP A 45 0.04 9.50 -11.80
N GLY A 46 -0.78 8.90 -12.66
CA GLY A 46 -1.86 9.63 -13.33
C GLY A 46 -2.81 8.74 -14.12
N GLY A 47 -3.09 7.54 -13.62
CA GLY A 47 -3.98 6.59 -14.27
C GLY A 47 -3.46 6.08 -15.62
N GLY A 48 -2.15 6.14 -15.86
CA GLY A 48 -1.51 5.64 -17.07
C GLY A 48 -1.16 6.71 -18.11
N THR A 49 -1.52 7.98 -17.88
CA THR A 49 -1.18 9.10 -18.79
C THR A 49 0.30 9.49 -18.72
N GLY A 50 1.00 9.16 -17.63
CA GLY A 50 2.39 9.52 -17.37
C GLY A 50 3.47 8.58 -17.95
N ARG A 51 3.22 7.87 -19.07
CA ARG A 51 4.17 6.84 -19.58
C ARG A 51 5.54 7.42 -19.97
N GLY A 52 5.56 8.64 -20.51
CA GLY A 52 6.81 9.32 -20.87
C GLY A 52 7.65 9.62 -19.63
N GLN A 53 7.02 10.20 -18.60
CA GLN A 53 7.65 10.48 -17.32
C GLN A 53 8.10 9.18 -16.64
N ALA A 54 7.29 8.12 -16.68
CA ALA A 54 7.66 6.83 -16.12
C ALA A 54 8.93 6.26 -16.74
N LYS A 55 9.02 6.24 -18.08
CA LYS A 55 10.24 5.76 -18.76
C LYS A 55 11.45 6.65 -18.47
N ARG A 56 11.25 7.97 -18.39
CA ARG A 56 12.30 8.94 -18.07
C ARG A 56 12.83 8.72 -16.65
N MET A 57 11.94 8.54 -15.67
CA MET A 57 12.25 8.19 -14.28
C MET A 57 13.05 6.89 -14.19
N MET A 58 12.63 5.84 -14.90
CA MET A 58 13.35 4.57 -14.89
C MET A 58 14.77 4.69 -15.44
N ARG A 59 14.96 5.47 -16.51
CA ARG A 59 16.30 5.71 -17.07
C ARG A 59 17.19 6.51 -16.14
N SER A 60 16.66 7.55 -15.49
CA SER A 60 17.45 8.40 -14.60
C SER A 60 17.89 7.65 -13.34
N LEU A 61 17.11 6.67 -12.88
CA LEU A 61 17.46 5.81 -11.74
C LEU A 61 18.23 4.54 -12.12
N ALA A 62 18.66 4.37 -13.37
CA ALA A 62 19.21 3.11 -13.88
C ALA A 62 20.42 2.58 -13.08
N SER A 63 21.22 3.46 -12.47
CA SER A 63 22.36 3.08 -11.62
C SER A 63 21.96 2.72 -10.17
N GLU A 64 20.74 3.05 -9.75
CA GLU A 64 20.22 2.82 -8.40
C GLU A 64 19.27 1.61 -8.31
N ILE A 65 18.78 1.13 -9.45
CA ILE A 65 17.78 0.05 -9.53
C ILE A 65 18.37 -1.23 -10.10
N VAL A 66 17.78 -2.34 -9.69
CA VAL A 66 18.07 -3.68 -10.22
C VAL A 66 16.79 -4.34 -10.66
N GLU A 67 16.87 -5.13 -11.72
CA GLU A 67 15.77 -5.98 -12.14
C GLU A 67 15.71 -7.21 -11.22
N VAL A 68 14.51 -7.54 -10.77
CA VAL A 68 14.21 -8.73 -9.98
C VAL A 68 13.00 -9.43 -10.57
N SER A 69 12.90 -10.73 -10.35
CA SER A 69 11.74 -11.54 -10.77
C SER A 69 11.06 -12.11 -9.55
N ILE A 70 9.77 -11.80 -9.39
CA ILE A 70 8.90 -12.36 -8.33
C ILE A 70 7.88 -13.25 -9.01
N GLU A 71 7.95 -14.56 -8.76
CA GLU A 71 7.06 -15.55 -9.36
C GLU A 71 7.02 -15.48 -10.90
N GLY A 72 8.18 -15.24 -11.52
CA GLY A 72 8.32 -15.13 -12.97
C GLY A 72 7.92 -13.76 -13.56
N LYS A 73 7.48 -12.80 -12.73
CA LYS A 73 7.14 -11.44 -13.18
C LYS A 73 8.32 -10.50 -12.94
N PRO A 74 8.89 -9.89 -14.00
CA PRO A 74 9.98 -8.94 -13.86
C PRO A 74 9.48 -7.61 -13.30
N GLY A 75 10.32 -6.98 -12.48
CA GLY A 75 10.09 -5.65 -11.93
C GLY A 75 11.39 -5.02 -11.48
N TRP A 76 11.39 -3.70 -11.34
CA TRP A 76 12.55 -2.95 -10.89
C TRP A 76 12.39 -2.58 -9.42
N MET A 77 13.48 -2.71 -8.67
CA MET A 77 13.55 -2.36 -7.25
C MET A 77 14.83 -1.56 -7.00
N LEU A 78 14.85 -0.71 -5.97
CA LEU A 78 16.10 -0.09 -5.54
C LEU A 78 17.09 -1.18 -5.10
N ALA A 79 18.35 -1.09 -5.54
CA ALA A 79 19.38 -2.10 -5.28
C ALA A 79 19.57 -2.40 -3.77
N LYS A 80 19.48 -1.35 -2.95
CA LYS A 80 19.53 -1.45 -1.48
C LYS A 80 18.36 -2.28 -0.92
N ASP A 81 17.16 -2.10 -1.45
CA ASP A 81 15.96 -2.75 -0.95
C ASP A 81 15.93 -4.21 -1.43
N ALA A 82 16.39 -4.49 -2.66
CA ALA A 82 16.58 -5.86 -3.15
C ALA A 82 17.57 -6.66 -2.28
N THR A 83 18.64 -6.00 -1.81
CA THR A 83 19.61 -6.61 -0.89
C THR A 83 19.00 -6.90 0.48
N GLN A 84 18.18 -5.99 1.00
CA GLN A 84 17.46 -6.20 2.26
C GLN A 84 16.41 -7.32 2.15
N ALA A 85 15.64 -7.34 1.06
CA ALA A 85 14.62 -8.34 0.81
C ALA A 85 15.20 -9.77 0.79
N LYS A 86 16.38 -9.98 0.19
CA LYS A 86 17.07 -11.29 0.20
C LYS A 86 17.45 -11.79 1.60
N LYS A 87 17.61 -10.89 2.57
CA LYS A 87 17.97 -11.21 3.95
C LYS A 87 16.76 -11.26 4.88
N ALA A 88 15.59 -10.83 4.40
CA ALA A 88 14.39 -10.76 5.22
C ALA A 88 13.88 -12.18 5.52
N ALA A 89 13.66 -12.46 6.81
CA ALA A 89 12.96 -13.65 7.22
C ALA A 89 11.45 -13.48 7.00
N ALA A 90 10.75 -14.60 6.73
CA ALA A 90 9.30 -14.58 6.72
C ALA A 90 8.78 -14.21 8.12
N VAL A 91 7.84 -13.26 8.17
CA VAL A 91 7.21 -12.83 9.42
C VAL A 91 5.71 -13.07 9.34
N GLU A 92 5.14 -13.70 10.37
CA GLU A 92 3.69 -13.78 10.49
C GLU A 92 3.13 -12.42 10.90
N THR A 93 2.34 -11.80 10.01
CA THR A 93 1.79 -10.45 10.21
C THR A 93 0.30 -10.42 9.98
N VAL A 94 -0.39 -9.55 10.73
CA VAL A 94 -1.78 -9.17 10.50
C VAL A 94 -1.87 -7.66 10.45
N ARG A 95 -2.66 -7.09 9.54
CA ARG A 95 -2.99 -5.66 9.51
C ARG A 95 -4.46 -5.46 9.20
N LEU A 96 -5.09 -4.52 9.90
CA LEU A 96 -6.41 -3.99 9.56
C LEU A 96 -6.25 -2.68 8.79
N LEU A 97 -6.22 -2.78 7.45
CA LEU A 97 -6.06 -1.62 6.60
C LEU A 97 -7.39 -0.89 6.43
N PRO A 98 -7.44 0.44 6.59
CA PRO A 98 -8.66 1.21 6.42
C PRO A 98 -9.10 1.28 4.95
N HIS A 99 -10.25 1.91 4.72
CA HIS A 99 -10.67 2.31 3.38
C HIS A 99 -9.58 3.12 2.67
N PHE A 100 -9.40 2.86 1.38
CA PHE A 100 -8.47 3.60 0.51
C PHE A 100 -7.01 3.61 1.00
N ASP A 101 -6.61 2.63 1.82
CA ASP A 101 -5.22 2.49 2.25
C ASP A 101 -4.27 2.43 1.04
N GLY A 102 -3.13 3.13 1.14
CA GLY A 102 -2.17 3.24 0.06
C GLY A 102 -1.63 1.90 -0.42
N TYR A 103 -1.46 0.92 0.49
CA TYR A 103 -1.06 -0.44 0.15
C TYR A 103 -2.12 -1.10 -0.75
N THR A 104 -3.39 -1.08 -0.35
CA THR A 104 -4.46 -1.69 -1.14
C THR A 104 -4.71 -0.97 -2.48
N LEU A 105 -4.65 0.36 -2.46
CA LEU A 105 -4.98 1.20 -3.61
C LEU A 105 -3.94 1.06 -4.73
N HIS A 106 -2.65 1.12 -4.36
CA HIS A 106 -1.56 1.31 -5.30
C HIS A 106 -0.67 0.08 -5.52
N PHE A 107 -0.73 -0.94 -4.66
CA PHE A 107 0.08 -2.14 -4.85
C PHE A 107 -0.24 -2.82 -6.18
N ARG A 108 0.80 -3.21 -6.92
CA ARG A 108 0.71 -3.93 -8.19
C ARG A 108 1.81 -5.00 -8.24
N PRO A 109 1.55 -6.14 -8.92
CA PRO A 109 0.29 -6.50 -9.55
C PRO A 109 -0.77 -6.92 -8.51
N ARG A 110 -2.07 -6.72 -8.81
CA ARG A 110 -3.14 -6.86 -7.79
C ARG A 110 -3.31 -8.30 -7.29
N GLU A 111 -3.03 -9.27 -8.13
CA GLU A 111 -3.13 -10.69 -7.82
C GLU A 111 -2.13 -11.17 -6.76
N HIS A 112 -1.02 -10.44 -6.55
CA HIS A 112 -0.07 -10.72 -5.46
C HIS A 112 -0.58 -10.16 -4.12
N LEU A 113 -1.60 -9.31 -4.14
CA LEU A 113 -2.24 -8.76 -2.95
C LEU A 113 -3.56 -9.46 -2.65
N VAL A 114 -4.42 -9.64 -3.66
CA VAL A 114 -5.79 -10.14 -3.51
C VAL A 114 -6.00 -11.33 -4.41
N PRO A 115 -6.40 -12.51 -3.88
CA PRO A 115 -6.82 -13.62 -4.72
C PRO A 115 -7.96 -13.18 -5.65
N THR A 116 -7.82 -13.42 -6.96
CA THR A 116 -8.69 -12.84 -8.01
C THR A 116 -10.18 -13.03 -7.74
N ARG A 117 -10.59 -14.19 -7.20
CA ARG A 117 -12.00 -14.50 -6.86
C ARG A 117 -12.61 -13.58 -5.79
N PHE A 118 -11.80 -12.88 -4.99
CA PHE A 118 -12.26 -11.97 -3.95
C PHE A 118 -12.04 -10.50 -4.30
N ALA A 119 -11.45 -10.18 -5.46
CA ALA A 119 -11.13 -8.82 -5.86
C ALA A 119 -12.36 -7.89 -5.78
N ALA A 120 -13.53 -8.35 -6.20
CA ALA A 120 -14.78 -7.57 -6.18
C ALA A 120 -15.30 -7.24 -4.77
N ARG A 121 -14.84 -7.93 -3.71
CA ARG A 121 -15.16 -7.59 -2.32
C ARG A 121 -14.37 -6.39 -1.81
N ILE A 122 -13.19 -6.15 -2.39
CA ILE A 122 -12.28 -5.05 -2.01
C ILE A 122 -12.42 -3.87 -2.96
N PHE A 123 -12.31 -4.13 -4.27
CA PHE A 123 -12.41 -3.12 -5.33
C PHE A 123 -13.85 -3.09 -5.85
N ARG A 124 -14.68 -2.25 -5.25
CA ARG A 124 -16.12 -2.15 -5.55
C ARG A 124 -16.38 -1.08 -6.62
N ASN A 125 -17.63 -1.03 -7.08
CA ASN A 125 -18.10 -0.05 -8.07
C ASN A 125 -17.84 1.39 -7.60
N GLN A 126 -17.78 2.33 -8.57
CA GLN A 126 -17.56 3.76 -8.31
C GLN A 126 -16.24 4.06 -7.59
N GLY A 127 -15.22 3.22 -7.79
CA GLY A 127 -13.88 3.41 -7.23
C GLY A 127 -13.77 3.13 -5.74
N TRP A 128 -14.79 2.53 -5.12
CA TRP A 128 -14.80 2.27 -3.69
C TRP A 128 -13.81 1.17 -3.29
N ILE A 129 -12.97 1.43 -2.28
CA ILE A 129 -12.00 0.48 -1.74
C ILE A 129 -12.38 0.11 -0.31
N SER A 130 -12.76 -1.15 -0.09
CA SER A 130 -13.13 -1.66 1.24
C SER A 130 -11.92 -1.74 2.18
N PRO A 131 -12.13 -1.75 3.51
CA PRO A 131 -11.08 -2.03 4.48
C PRO A 131 -10.66 -3.49 4.36
N VAL A 132 -9.37 -3.76 4.52
CA VAL A 132 -8.78 -5.08 4.21
C VAL A 132 -8.16 -5.68 5.46
N LEU A 133 -8.53 -6.93 5.76
CA LEU A 133 -7.78 -7.78 6.67
C LEU A 133 -6.63 -8.39 5.88
N LEU A 134 -5.40 -7.96 6.17
CA LEU A 134 -4.19 -8.56 5.61
C LEU A 134 -3.64 -9.60 6.56
N ILE A 135 -3.21 -10.73 6.00
CA ILE A 135 -2.41 -11.76 6.65
C ILE A 135 -1.19 -12.02 5.78
N ASN A 136 0.00 -11.87 6.36
CA ASN A 136 1.29 -12.09 5.68
C ASN A 136 1.40 -11.33 4.34
N GLY A 137 0.90 -10.09 4.30
CA GLY A 137 0.95 -9.23 3.12
C GLY A 137 -0.15 -9.47 2.07
N MET A 138 -0.98 -10.50 2.23
CA MET A 138 -2.10 -10.82 1.33
C MET A 138 -3.46 -10.57 1.98
N ALA A 139 -4.45 -10.21 1.17
CA ALA A 139 -5.82 -10.03 1.61
C ALA A 139 -6.46 -11.38 1.99
N ALA A 140 -6.87 -11.47 3.24
CA ALA A 140 -7.55 -12.63 3.83
C ALA A 140 -9.02 -12.34 4.19
N GLY A 141 -9.49 -11.11 4.02
CA GLY A 141 -10.85 -10.70 4.35
C GLY A 141 -11.08 -9.21 4.15
N THR A 142 -12.33 -8.80 4.35
CA THR A 142 -12.70 -7.41 4.59
C THR A 142 -13.02 -7.21 6.07
N TRP A 143 -13.08 -5.97 6.53
CA TRP A 143 -13.59 -5.65 7.86
C TRP A 143 -14.37 -4.35 7.84
N GLU A 144 -15.17 -4.13 8.88
CA GLU A 144 -15.94 -2.91 9.10
C GLU A 144 -15.72 -2.39 10.51
N LEU A 145 -15.83 -1.07 10.69
CA LEU A 145 -15.77 -0.41 11.99
C LEU A 145 -17.10 0.27 12.28
N ALA A 146 -17.86 -0.25 13.24
CA ALA A 146 -19.02 0.43 13.80
C ALA A 146 -18.64 1.20 15.07
N ARG A 147 -19.33 2.31 15.34
CA ARG A 147 -19.06 3.18 16.50
C ARG A 147 -20.36 3.52 17.23
N THR A 148 -20.32 3.46 18.55
CA THR A 148 -21.35 3.97 19.45
C THR A 148 -20.68 4.71 20.62
N GLY A 149 -20.67 6.04 20.58
CA GLY A 149 -19.95 6.85 21.57
C GLY A 149 -18.44 6.60 21.52
N ARG A 150 -17.88 6.05 22.62
CA ARG A 150 -16.47 5.60 22.74
C ARG A 150 -16.29 4.09 22.62
N ASN A 151 -17.35 3.36 22.25
CA ASN A 151 -17.30 1.94 21.97
C ASN A 151 -17.25 1.73 20.46
N PHE A 152 -16.41 0.81 20.04
CA PHE A 152 -16.19 0.45 18.65
C PHE A 152 -16.34 -1.05 18.49
N GLU A 153 -16.82 -1.47 17.32
CA GLU A 153 -16.95 -2.86 16.94
C GLU A 153 -16.24 -3.06 15.61
N VAL A 154 -15.24 -3.93 15.61
CA VAL A 154 -14.58 -4.44 14.41
C VAL A 154 -15.31 -5.70 13.99
N ARG A 155 -16.00 -5.66 12.86
CA ARG A 155 -16.63 -6.83 12.23
C ARG A 155 -15.70 -7.39 11.17
N LEU A 156 -15.23 -8.62 11.35
CA LEU A 156 -14.37 -9.28 10.39
C LEU A 156 -15.20 -10.08 9.39
N GLN A 157 -14.80 -10.07 8.13
CA GLN A 157 -15.43 -10.88 7.09
C GLN A 157 -14.35 -11.66 6.34
N PRO A 158 -13.78 -12.72 6.95
CA PRO A 158 -12.74 -13.51 6.32
C PRO A 158 -13.18 -14.13 5.00
N PHE A 159 -12.21 -14.40 4.12
CA PHE A 159 -12.41 -15.12 2.86
C PHE A 159 -12.48 -16.64 3.06
N ALA A 160 -11.92 -17.12 4.17
CA ALA A 160 -11.89 -18.51 4.61
C ALA A 160 -11.69 -18.55 6.14
N PRO A 161 -11.95 -19.70 6.81
CA PRO A 161 -11.67 -19.85 8.24
C PRO A 161 -10.23 -19.50 8.61
N LEU A 162 -10.05 -18.74 9.69
CA LEU A 162 -8.74 -18.26 10.13
C LEU A 162 -8.06 -19.26 11.08
N ARG A 163 -6.74 -19.44 10.93
CA ARG A 163 -5.95 -20.24 11.87
C ARG A 163 -5.92 -19.58 13.25
N PRO A 164 -5.91 -20.35 14.36
CA PRO A 164 -5.85 -19.78 15.72
C PRO A 164 -4.67 -18.82 15.96
N ALA A 165 -3.52 -19.08 15.33
CA ALA A 165 -2.35 -18.20 15.44
C ALA A 165 -2.63 -16.76 14.96
N PHE A 166 -3.47 -16.60 13.93
CA PHE A 166 -3.82 -15.27 13.42
C PHE A 166 -4.87 -14.56 14.28
N LEU A 167 -5.74 -15.30 14.99
CA LEU A 167 -6.71 -14.70 15.91
C LEU A 167 -6.04 -13.92 17.03
N ARG A 168 -4.89 -14.39 17.54
CA ARG A 168 -4.10 -13.65 18.54
C ARG A 168 -3.58 -12.32 17.96
N LYS A 169 -2.99 -12.36 16.76
CA LYS A 169 -2.46 -11.16 16.09
C LYS A 169 -3.56 -10.17 15.69
N ILE A 170 -4.76 -10.66 15.36
CA ILE A 170 -5.93 -9.81 15.12
C ILE A 170 -6.30 -9.03 16.40
N ARG A 171 -6.26 -9.66 17.58
CA ARG A 171 -6.50 -8.95 18.84
C ARG A 171 -5.45 -7.87 19.08
N GLU A 172 -4.17 -8.17 18.82
CA GLU A 172 -3.09 -7.18 18.90
C GLU A 172 -3.35 -5.98 17.95
N GLU A 173 -3.80 -6.20 16.71
CA GLU A 173 -4.20 -5.12 15.80
C GLU A 173 -5.35 -4.28 16.34
N VAL A 174 -6.35 -4.94 16.93
CA VAL A 174 -7.54 -4.30 17.48
C VAL A 174 -7.21 -3.46 18.71
N ASP A 175 -6.29 -3.93 19.56
CA ASP A 175 -5.79 -3.17 20.70
C ASP A 175 -5.05 -1.91 20.25
N ARG A 176 -4.25 -2.00 19.18
CA ARG A 176 -3.61 -0.81 18.57
C ARG A 176 -4.65 0.17 18.03
N LEU A 177 -5.70 -0.33 17.39
CA LEU A 177 -6.81 0.50 16.91
C LEU A 177 -7.57 1.15 18.08
N ALA A 178 -7.80 0.42 19.17
CA ALA A 178 -8.46 0.93 20.37
C ALA A 178 -7.67 2.07 21.02
N HIS A 179 -6.35 1.90 21.12
CA HIS A 179 -5.44 2.93 21.60
C HIS A 179 -5.50 4.18 20.72
N PHE A 180 -5.43 4.02 19.39
CA PHE A 180 -5.53 5.12 18.43
C PHE A 180 -6.87 5.88 18.53
N LEU A 181 -7.97 5.15 18.69
CA LEU A 181 -9.32 5.74 18.77
C LEU A 181 -9.68 6.29 20.15
N GLY A 182 -8.87 6.03 21.18
CA GLY A 182 -9.13 6.46 22.56
C GLY A 182 -10.39 5.84 23.16
N GLY A 183 -10.69 4.58 22.84
CA GLY A 183 -11.94 3.91 23.24
C GLY A 183 -11.80 2.40 23.38
N ARG A 184 -12.92 1.72 23.65
CA ARG A 184 -12.97 0.25 23.74
C ARG A 184 -13.35 -0.31 22.38
N VAL A 185 -12.61 -1.29 21.89
CA VAL A 185 -12.94 -1.99 20.64
C VAL A 185 -13.22 -3.45 20.96
N ARG A 186 -14.33 -3.98 20.45
CA ARG A 186 -14.62 -5.42 20.46
C ARG A 186 -14.53 -5.98 19.04
N VAL A 187 -14.23 -7.27 18.93
CA VAL A 187 -14.18 -7.99 17.66
C VAL A 187 -15.39 -8.91 17.54
N THR A 188 -16.01 -8.93 16.37
CA THR A 188 -17.07 -9.84 15.98
C THR A 188 -16.77 -10.45 14.61
N ASP A 189 -17.25 -11.68 14.41
CA ASP A 189 -17.21 -12.40 13.13
C ASP A 189 -18.53 -12.22 12.35
#